data_AF-A0A975H211-F1
#
_entry.id   AF-A0A975H211-F1
#
_cell.length_a   1.000
_cell.length_b   1.000
_cell.length_c   1.000
_cell.angle_alpha   90.00
_cell.angle_beta   90.00
_cell.angle_gamma   90.00
#
_symmetry.space_group_name_H-M   'P 1'
#
loop_
_entity.id
_entity.type
_entity.pdbx_description
1 polymer ?
#
loop_
_entity_poly.entity_id
_entity_poly.type
_entity_poly.pdbx_seq_one_letter_code
_entity_poly.pdbx_strand_id
1 'polypeptide(L)'
;MFPQKVQRGKITFTGAREVVLNDRPERLAPGVVVRNERNTVALSGSLRGNSFTVNYLRDPMGLVREIWILTPAEAERPVRGQPAMGEREPSYYAN
;
A
#
# COMPACT_ATOMS: atom_id res chain seq x y z
N MET A 1 10.57 -7.00 4.36
CA MET A 1 9.78 -6.84 5.61
C MET A 1 9.12 -5.47 5.56
N PHE A 2 7.82 -5.37 5.83
CA PHE A 2 7.07 -4.11 5.81
C PHE A 2 6.78 -3.62 7.24
N PRO A 3 6.64 -2.30 7.48
CA PRO A 3 6.22 -1.77 8.79
C PRO A 3 4.84 -2.31 9.22
N GLN A 4 4.58 -2.44 10.52
CA GLN A 4 3.38 -3.11 11.04
C GLN A 4 2.04 -2.39 10.78
N LYS A 5 2.05 -1.11 10.38
CA LYS A 5 0.84 -0.29 10.16
C LYS A 5 0.55 0.00 8.68
N VAL A 6 1.11 -0.79 7.76
CA VAL A 6 0.88 -0.61 6.33
C VAL A 6 -0.54 -1.01 5.94
N GLN A 7 -1.15 -0.22 5.07
CA GLN A 7 -2.39 -0.55 4.39
C GLN A 7 -2.08 -1.04 2.98
N ARG A 8 -2.95 -1.87 2.40
CA ARG A 8 -2.82 -2.32 1.00
C ARG A 8 -3.93 -1.73 0.14
N GLY A 9 -3.56 -1.39 -1.09
CA GLY A 9 -4.53 -0.89 -2.06
C GLY A 9 -3.98 -0.90 -3.48
N LYS A 10 -4.86 -0.56 -4.42
CA LYS A 10 -4.49 -0.32 -5.82
C LYS A 10 -4.33 1.19 -6.02
N ILE A 11 -3.16 1.62 -6.45
CA ILE A 11 -2.87 3.03 -6.71
C ILE A 11 -2.69 3.26 -8.21
N THR A 12 -3.20 4.38 -8.70
CA THR A 12 -2.97 4.87 -10.06
C THR A 12 -2.42 6.28 -9.97
N PHE A 13 -1.25 6.53 -10.56
CA PHE A 13 -0.63 7.84 -10.55
C PHE A 13 -1.21 8.69 -11.68
N THR A 14 -2.03 9.68 -11.33
CA THR A 14 -2.69 10.58 -12.30
C THR A 14 -1.95 11.91 -12.46
N GLY A 15 -1.19 12.34 -11.44
CA GLY A 15 -0.41 13.58 -11.47
C GLY A 15 0.87 13.50 -10.63
N ALA A 16 1.49 14.65 -10.38
CA ALA A 16 2.71 14.73 -9.57
C ALA A 16 2.48 14.46 -8.07
N ARG A 17 1.32 14.86 -7.56
CA ARG A 17 0.89 14.69 -6.14
C ARG A 17 -0.52 14.13 -6.00
N GLU A 18 -1.13 13.78 -7.13
CA GLU A 18 -2.51 13.31 -7.22
C GLU A 18 -2.48 11.87 -7.70
N VAL A 19 -3.23 11.03 -6.99
CA VAL A 19 -3.34 9.61 -7.24
C VAL A 19 -4.79 9.18 -7.08
N VAL A 20 -5.14 8.05 -7.66
CA VAL A 20 -6.38 7.35 -7.35
C VAL A 20 -6.01 6.12 -6.55
N LEU A 21 -6.44 6.05 -5.29
CA LEU A 21 -6.19 4.94 -4.38
C LEU A 21 -7.52 4.23 -4.07
N ASN A 22 -7.61 2.94 -4.37
CA ASN A 22 -8.84 2.15 -4.20
C ASN A 22 -10.06 2.85 -4.81
N ASP A 23 -9.90 3.32 -6.06
CA ASP A 23 -10.91 4.05 -6.85
C ASP A 23 -11.36 5.40 -6.24
N ARG A 24 -10.60 5.93 -5.27
CA ARG A 24 -10.83 7.25 -4.67
C ARG A 24 -9.69 8.22 -5.00
N PRO A 25 -9.99 9.44 -5.46
CA PRO A 25 -8.96 10.45 -5.68
C PRO A 25 -8.34 10.85 -4.33
N GLU A 26 -7.03 10.85 -4.28
CA GLU A 26 -6.26 11.08 -3.07
C GLU A 26 -4.99 11.91 -3.35
N ARG A 27 -4.49 12.58 -2.30
CA ARG A 27 -3.30 13.43 -2.36
C ARG A 27 -2.14 12.84 -1.58
N LEU A 28 -0.96 12.94 -2.17
CA LEU A 28 0.29 12.51 -1.56
C LEU A 28 0.85 13.60 -0.62
N ALA A 29 1.43 13.17 0.50
CA ALA A 29 2.12 14.05 1.42
C ALA A 29 3.31 14.77 0.74
N PRO A 30 3.73 15.95 1.23
CA PRO A 30 4.99 16.56 0.81
C PRO A 30 6.16 15.60 1.08
N GLY A 31 7.02 15.35 0.08
CA GLY A 31 8.16 14.45 0.24
C GLY A 31 7.82 12.96 0.27
N VAL A 32 6.67 12.55 -0.31
CA VAL A 32 6.29 11.14 -0.46
C VAL A 32 7.44 10.31 -1.05
N VAL A 33 7.72 9.17 -0.43
CA VAL A 33 8.72 8.21 -0.94
C VAL A 33 7.98 7.07 -1.61
N VAL A 34 8.25 6.85 -2.89
CA VAL A 34 7.73 5.71 -3.65
C VAL A 34 8.86 4.72 -3.88
N ARG A 35 8.68 3.48 -3.43
CA ARG A 35 9.62 2.38 -3.63
C ARG A 35 9.06 1.42 -4.65
N ASN A 36 9.87 1.01 -5.63
CA ASN A 36 9.50 -0.01 -6.59
C ASN A 36 9.54 -1.43 -5.97
N GLU A 37 9.20 -2.41 -6.80
CA GLU A 37 9.27 -3.85 -6.49
C GLU A 37 10.65 -4.31 -5.99
N ARG A 38 11.73 -3.62 -6.37
CA ARG A 38 13.10 -3.88 -5.91
C ARG A 38 13.45 -3.08 -4.65
N ASN A 39 12.45 -2.53 -3.96
CA ASN A 39 12.59 -1.67 -2.78
C ASN A 39 13.49 -0.43 -3.00
N THR A 40 13.63 0.02 -4.25
CA THR A 40 14.43 1.19 -4.64
C THR A 40 13.53 2.39 -4.85
N VAL A 41 13.99 3.60 -4.52
CA VAL A 41 13.21 4.82 -4.75
C VAL A 41 12.94 5.00 -6.25
N ALA A 42 11.67 5.08 -6.62
CA ALA A 42 11.20 5.28 -7.97
C ALA A 42 10.67 6.71 -8.15
N LEU A 43 10.95 7.29 -9.31
CA LEU A 43 10.39 8.59 -9.68
C LEU A 43 8.91 8.42 -10.02
N SER A 44 8.04 9.14 -9.31
CA SER A 44 6.59 9.11 -9.53
C SER A 44 6.19 9.45 -10.97
N GLY A 45 7.00 10.27 -11.65
CA GLY A 45 6.83 10.59 -13.07
C GLY A 45 6.83 9.36 -13.99
N SER A 46 7.68 8.37 -13.72
CA SER A 46 7.80 7.15 -14.52
C SER A 46 6.66 6.14 -14.30
N LEU A 47 5.83 6.37 -13.29
CA LEU A 47 4.73 5.48 -12.89
C LEU A 47 3.36 5.98 -13.36
N ARG A 48 3.30 7.18 -13.96
CA ARG A 48 2.05 7.78 -14.42
C ARG A 48 1.37 6.93 -15.49
N GLY A 49 0.05 6.87 -15.43
CA GLY A 49 -0.78 6.12 -16.39
C GLY A 49 -0.86 4.61 -16.11
N ASN A 50 -0.07 4.10 -15.15
CA ASN A 50 -0.10 2.70 -14.74
C ASN A 50 -0.75 2.55 -13.36
N SER A 51 -1.40 1.41 -13.14
CA SER A 51 -1.92 1.02 -11.83
C SER A 51 -1.05 -0.05 -11.19
N PHE A 52 -0.80 0.08 -9.90
CA PHE A 52 0.04 -0.83 -9.13
C PHE A 52 -0.66 -1.29 -7.86
N THR A 53 -0.44 -2.55 -7.48
CA THR A 53 -0.76 -3.01 -6.13
C THR A 53 0.34 -2.53 -5.19
N VAL A 54 -0.05 -1.80 -4.15
CA VAL A 54 0.89 -1.18 -3.23
C VAL A 54 0.56 -1.48 -1.79
N ASN A 55 1.61 -1.52 -0.96
CA ASN A 55 1.48 -1.21 0.45
C ASN A 55 1.74 0.29 0.65
N TYR A 56 1.07 0.94 1.58
CA TYR A 56 1.27 2.36 1.86
C TYR A 56 1.10 2.70 3.34
N LEU A 57 1.74 3.79 3.75
CA LEU A 57 1.57 4.40 5.07
C LEU A 57 1.01 5.80 4.94
N ARG A 58 0.08 6.11 5.84
CA ARG A 58 -0.41 7.47 6.05
C ARG A 58 0.37 8.16 7.16
N ASP A 59 0.51 9.47 7.07
CA ASP A 59 0.96 10.32 8.17
C ASP A 59 -0.18 10.56 9.19
N PRO A 60 0.10 11.22 10.33
CA PRO A 60 -0.94 11.56 11.31
C PRO A 60 -2.04 12.50 10.80
N MET A 61 -1.78 13.24 9.71
CA MET A 61 -2.77 14.10 9.05
C MET A 61 -3.65 13.31 8.07
N GLY A 62 -3.36 12.01 7.87
CA GLY A 62 -4.10 11.12 6.99
C GLY A 62 -3.58 11.06 5.55
N LEU A 63 -2.52 11.80 5.19
CA LEU A 63 -1.97 11.83 3.85
C LEU A 63 -1.02 10.66 3.60
N VAL A 64 -0.97 10.16 2.36
CA VAL A 64 -0.05 9.06 1.99
C VAL A 64 1.39 9.57 1.97
N ARG A 65 2.23 9.04 2.87
CA ARG A 65 3.63 9.45 3.06
C ARG A 65 4.64 8.48 2.48
N GLU A 66 4.34 7.19 2.47
CA GLU A 66 5.25 6.18 1.93
C GLU A 66 4.48 5.10 1.18
N ILE A 67 5.01 4.69 0.03
CA ILE A 67 4.38 3.74 -0.90
C ILE A 67 5.42 2.69 -1.30
N TRP A 68 5.03 1.42 -1.26
CA TRP A 68 5.81 0.28 -1.75
C TRP A 68 5.02 -0.43 -2.84
N ILE A 69 5.55 -0.44 -4.06
CA ILE A 69 5.03 -1.25 -5.17
C ILE A 69 5.40 -2.70 -4.90
N LEU A 70 4.38 -3.55 -4.95
CA LEU A 70 4.52 -4.97 -4.67
C LEU A 70 4.73 -5.74 -5.96
N THR A 71 5.63 -6.72 -5.90
CA THR A 71 5.67 -7.78 -6.90
C THR A 71 4.38 -8.62 -6.83
N PRO A 72 4.03 -9.37 -7.90
CA PRO A 72 2.90 -10.29 -7.87
C PRO A 72 2.97 -11.28 -6.68
N ALA A 73 4.16 -11.83 -6.41
CA ALA A 73 4.38 -12.74 -5.29
C ALA A 73 4.18 -12.09 -3.91
N GLU A 74 4.44 -10.79 -3.77
CA GLU A 74 4.19 -10.05 -2.53
C GLU A 74 2.74 -9.59 -2.38
N ALA A 75 2.03 -9.38 -3.48
CA ALA A 75 0.61 -9.09 -3.51
C ALA A 75 -0.23 -10.29 -3.04
N GLU A 76 0.24 -11.51 -3.24
CA GLU A 76 -0.38 -12.74 -2.72
C GLU A 76 -0.16 -12.95 -1.22
N ARG A 77 0.90 -12.35 -0.65
CA ARG A 77 1.19 -12.48 0.79
C ARG A 77 0.24 -11.60 1.61
N PRO A 78 -0.27 -12.09 2.76
CA PRO A 78 -1.09 -11.27 3.65
C PRO A 78 -0.29 -10.08 4.18
N VAL A 79 -0.96 -8.94 4.30
CA VAL A 79 -0.37 -7.72 4.86
C VAL A 79 -0.11 -7.94 6.34
N ARG A 80 1.16 -7.97 6.76
CA ARG A 80 1.51 -8.11 8.18
C ARG A 80 1.06 -6.86 8.94
N GLY A 81 -0.08 -6.96 9.63
CA GLY A 81 -0.79 -5.83 10.26
C GLY A 81 -2.31 -5.86 10.07
N GLN A 82 -2.81 -6.72 9.19
CA GLN A 82 -4.19 -7.21 9.23
C GLN A 82 -4.13 -8.70 9.58
N PRO A 83 -4.96 -9.22 10.51
CA PRO A 83 -5.15 -10.66 10.55
C PRO A 83 -5.60 -11.06 9.14
N ALA A 84 -4.97 -12.08 8.58
CA ALA A 84 -5.46 -12.69 7.36
C ALA A 84 -6.95 -12.98 7.59
N MET A 85 -7.83 -12.24 6.92
CA MET A 85 -9.26 -12.49 6.99
C MET A 85 -9.47 -13.83 6.29
N GLY A 86 -9.33 -14.91 7.07
CA GLY A 86 -9.14 -16.27 6.57
C GLY A 86 -8.89 -17.30 7.69
N GLU A 87 -8.19 -16.96 8.77
CA GLU A 87 -8.17 -17.83 9.96
C GLU A 87 -9.35 -17.45 10.87
N ARG A 88 -10.53 -18.02 10.58
CA ARG A 88 -11.52 -18.24 11.64
C ARG A 88 -10.86 -19.22 12.60
N GLU A 89 -10.31 -18.73 13.71
CA GLU A 89 -9.94 -19.60 14.82
C GLU A 89 -11.21 -20.35 15.26
N PRO A 90 -11.29 -21.68 15.12
CA PRO A 90 -12.40 -22.41 15.72
C PRO A 90 -12.27 -22.20 17.23
N SER A 91 -13.26 -21.51 17.80
CA SER A 91 -13.34 -21.24 19.23
C SER A 91 -13.31 -22.57 19.99
N TYR A 92 -12.14 -22.90 20.54
CA TYR A 92 -11.97 -23.86 21.63
C TYR A 92 -12.55 -23.23 22.91
N TYR A 93 -13.88 -23.12 22.96
CA TYR A 93 -14.62 -23.08 24.21
C TYR A 93 -15.35 -24.41 24.30
N ALA A 94 -14.68 -25.39 24.91
CA ALA A 94 -15.33 -26.60 25.38
C ALA A 94 -16.25 -26.20 26.54
N ASN A 95 -17.51 -26.63 26.44
CA ASN A 95 -18.46 -26.70 27.56
C ASN A 95 -17.99 -27.71 28.61
#